data_AF-A0A951FI91-F1
#
_entry.id   AF-A0A951FI91-F1
#
_cell.length_a   1.000
_cell.length_b   1.000
_cell.length_c   1.000
_cell.angle_alpha   90.00
_cell.angle_beta   90.00
_cell.angle_gamma   90.00
#
_symmetry.space_group_name_H-M   'P 1'
#
loop_
_entity.id
_entity.type
_entity.pdbx_description
1 polymer ?
#
loop_
_entity_poly.entity_id
_entity_poly.type
_entity_poly.pdbx_seq_one_letter_code
_entity_poly.pdbx_strand_id
1 'polypeptide(L)'
;MEAEEIVIRTSTVRMESQGLVRITHHPGAVQTLDDAQAIAAVVNTLMQGQQGKLLIDMRRIKSQDREVREYYTQQGYTIGLQAVAILIGSPVSRVIGNLYIGFNKSEIPTRLFTSEAEAIAWLRELPLAGGADSNHS
;
A
#
# COMPACT_ATOMS: atom_id res chain seq x y z
N MET A 1 0.41 -17.47 -15.17
CA MET A 1 1.28 -16.29 -15.13
C MET A 1 1.81 -16.22 -13.71
N GLU A 2 3.12 -16.39 -13.54
CA GLU A 2 3.74 -16.32 -12.20
C GLU A 2 3.61 -14.88 -11.69
N ALA A 3 3.16 -14.72 -10.45
CA ALA A 3 3.05 -13.40 -9.84
C ALA A 3 4.46 -12.82 -9.70
N GLU A 4 4.69 -11.64 -10.27
CA GLU A 4 5.97 -10.94 -10.14
C GLU A 4 6.13 -10.50 -8.68
N GLU A 5 7.13 -11.07 -8.01
CA GLU A 5 7.45 -10.83 -6.61
C GLU A 5 8.88 -10.28 -6.51
N ILE A 6 9.00 -9.14 -5.83
CA ILE A 6 10.26 -8.45 -5.62
C ILE A 6 10.48 -8.37 -4.11
N VAL A 7 11.54 -9.03 -3.64
CA VAL A 7 11.94 -9.04 -2.24
C VAL A 7 13.00 -7.97 -2.03
N ILE A 8 12.77 -7.08 -1.06
CA ILE A 8 13.70 -6.04 -0.63
C ILE A 8 13.90 -6.15 0.88
N ARG A 9 14.85 -5.37 1.42
CA ARG A 9 15.35 -5.53 2.79
C ARG A 9 14.27 -5.59 3.88
N THR A 10 13.21 -4.80 3.75
CA THR A 10 12.18 -4.67 4.79
C THR A 10 10.82 -5.21 4.39
N SER A 11 10.65 -5.58 3.12
CA SER A 11 9.34 -5.93 2.57
C SER A 11 9.46 -6.87 1.38
N THR A 12 8.39 -7.59 1.12
CA THR A 12 8.15 -8.25 -0.15
C THR A 12 7.02 -7.51 -0.86
N VAL A 13 7.21 -7.15 -2.13
CA VAL A 13 6.20 -6.49 -2.96
C VAL A 13 5.80 -7.44 -4.08
N ARG A 14 4.49 -7.67 -4.24
CA ARG A 14 3.95 -8.63 -5.20
C ARG A 14 2.77 -8.04 -5.95
N MET A 15 2.70 -8.25 -7.25
CA MET A 15 1.48 -8.02 -8.03
C MET A 15 0.53 -9.23 -7.86
N GLU A 16 -0.61 -9.04 -7.20
CA GLU A 16 -1.58 -10.12 -6.93
C GLU A 16 -2.52 -10.35 -8.12
N SER A 17 -3.01 -9.25 -8.72
CA SER A 17 -3.88 -9.23 -9.89
C SER A 17 -3.75 -7.86 -10.57
N GLN A 18 -4.27 -7.68 -11.79
CA GLN A 18 -4.21 -6.37 -12.45
C GLN A 18 -4.78 -5.26 -11.54
N GLY A 19 -3.92 -4.29 -11.20
CA GLY A 19 -4.26 -3.15 -10.35
C GLY A 19 -4.26 -3.41 -8.84
N LEU A 20 -3.80 -4.56 -8.33
CA LEU A 20 -3.63 -4.81 -6.89
C LEU A 20 -2.20 -5.24 -6.57
N VAL A 21 -1.48 -4.37 -5.86
CA VAL A 21 -0.12 -4.65 -5.37
C VAL A 21 -0.18 -4.90 -3.87
N ARG A 22 0.40 -6.02 -3.43
CA ARG A 22 0.60 -6.36 -2.03
C ARG A 22 2.00 -5.98 -1.59
N ILE A 23 2.11 -5.32 -0.44
CA ILE A 23 3.36 -5.06 0.27
C ILE A 23 3.27 -5.81 1.59
N THR A 24 4.21 -6.72 1.87
CA THR A 24 4.27 -7.44 3.14
C THR A 24 5.56 -7.10 3.85
N HIS A 25 5.47 -6.36 4.96
CA HIS A 25 6.65 -6.05 5.76
C HIS A 25 7.19 -7.30 6.45
N HIS A 26 8.50 -7.46 6.40
CA HIS A 26 9.17 -8.59 7.01
C HIS A 26 9.06 -8.55 8.54
N PRO A 27 9.14 -9.70 9.20
CA PRO A 27 9.05 -9.76 10.65
C PRO A 27 10.19 -9.00 11.32
N GLY A 28 9.86 -8.09 12.23
CA GLY A 28 10.86 -7.28 12.92
C GLY A 28 11.43 -6.14 12.08
N ALA A 29 10.85 -5.86 10.91
CA ALA A 29 11.33 -4.80 10.03
C ALA A 29 11.38 -3.44 10.74
N VAL A 30 12.52 -2.78 10.61
CA VAL A 30 12.76 -1.38 10.97
C VAL A 30 12.98 -0.63 9.66
N GLN A 31 12.06 0.27 9.33
CA GLN A 31 12.13 1.01 8.07
C GLN A 31 12.77 2.38 8.25
N THR A 32 13.66 2.67 7.31
CA THR A 32 14.35 3.94 7.07
C THR A 32 13.78 4.62 5.82
N LEU A 33 14.14 5.88 5.57
CA LEU A 33 13.72 6.58 4.36
C LEU A 33 14.13 5.84 3.07
N ASP A 34 15.33 5.25 3.04
CA ASP A 34 15.83 4.49 1.89
C ASP A 34 14.94 3.27 1.60
N ASP A 35 14.44 2.60 2.64
CA ASP A 35 13.48 1.50 2.47
C ASP A 35 12.17 1.99 1.86
N ALA A 36 11.72 3.16 2.30
CA ALA A 36 10.45 3.71 1.86
C ALA A 36 10.49 4.06 0.37
N GLN A 37 11.60 4.66 -0.07
CA GLN A 37 11.89 4.98 -1.46
C GLN A 37 12.06 3.71 -2.30
N ALA A 38 12.75 2.69 -1.78
CA ALA A 38 12.90 1.41 -2.47
C ALA A 38 11.54 0.72 -2.69
N ILE A 39 10.66 0.70 -1.68
CA ILE A 39 9.30 0.18 -1.81
C ILE A 39 8.52 0.95 -2.88
N ALA A 40 8.54 2.29 -2.83
CA ALA A 40 7.82 3.12 -3.79
C ALA A 40 8.31 2.90 -5.23
N ALA A 41 9.63 2.78 -5.43
CA ALA A 41 10.21 2.46 -6.73
C ALA A 41 9.71 1.11 -7.26
N VAL A 42 9.75 0.06 -6.42
CA VAL A 42 9.27 -1.27 -6.78
C VAL A 42 7.77 -1.27 -7.12
N VAL A 43 6.95 -0.58 -6.32
CA VAL A 43 5.51 -0.43 -6.58
C VAL A 43 5.27 0.26 -7.92
N ASN A 44 5.94 1.37 -8.18
CA ASN A 44 5.81 2.11 -9.44
C ASN A 44 6.24 1.25 -10.65
N THR A 45 7.30 0.45 -10.50
CA THR A 45 7.74 -0.51 -11.54
C THR A 45 6.68 -1.56 -11.81
N LEU A 46 6.10 -2.16 -10.77
CA LEU A 46 5.06 -3.19 -10.91
C LEU A 46 3.75 -2.61 -11.48
N MET A 47 3.41 -1.37 -11.12
CA MET A 47 2.22 -0.70 -11.65
C MET A 47 2.38 -0.22 -13.10
N GLN A 48 3.62 -0.05 -13.60
CA GLN A 48 3.91 0.37 -14.98
C GLN A 48 3.13 1.62 -15.44
N GLY A 49 2.92 2.59 -14.54
CA GLY A 49 2.14 3.79 -14.80
C GLY A 49 0.63 3.58 -14.91
N GLN A 50 0.14 2.36 -14.69
CA GLN A 50 -1.28 2.05 -14.58
C GLN A 50 -1.80 2.42 -13.20
N GLN A 51 -3.12 2.54 -13.11
CA GLN A 51 -3.77 2.77 -11.84
C GLN A 51 -3.84 1.50 -11.01
N GLY A 52 -3.72 1.66 -9.69
CA GLY A 52 -3.63 0.52 -8.79
C GLY A 52 -4.00 0.84 -7.37
N LYS A 53 -4.10 -0.22 -6.58
CA LYS A 53 -4.46 -0.21 -5.17
C LYS A 53 -3.40 -0.96 -4.39
N LEU A 54 -3.19 -0.55 -3.15
CA LEU A 54 -2.22 -1.16 -2.25
C LEU A 54 -2.91 -1.93 -1.13
N LEU A 55 -2.42 -3.15 -0.90
CA LEU A 55 -2.66 -3.89 0.32
C LEU A 55 -1.33 -3.99 1.09
N ILE A 56 -1.25 -3.33 2.24
CA ILE A 56 -0.02 -3.24 3.04
C ILE A 56 -0.16 -4.06 4.32
N ASP A 57 0.64 -5.10 4.49
CA ASP A 57 0.70 -5.87 5.73
C ASP A 57 1.79 -5.35 6.67
N MET A 58 1.36 -4.62 7.70
CA MET A 58 2.21 -4.06 8.74
C MET A 58 2.18 -4.85 10.05
N ARG A 59 1.46 -5.98 10.12
CA ARG A 59 1.20 -6.68 11.40
C ARG A 59 2.47 -7.05 12.16
N ARG A 60 3.56 -7.32 11.43
CA ARG A 60 4.85 -7.81 11.97
C ARG A 60 5.97 -6.77 11.96
N ILE A 61 5.68 -5.51 11.65
CA ILE A 61 6.66 -4.43 11.66
C ILE A 61 7.12 -4.12 13.09
N LYS A 62 8.40 -3.74 13.25
CA LYS A 62 8.96 -3.34 14.54
C LYS A 62 8.91 -1.83 14.75
N SER A 63 9.28 -1.05 13.73
CA SER A 63 9.21 0.41 13.78
C SER A 63 9.37 1.03 12.39
N GLN A 64 9.05 2.31 12.29
CA GLN A 64 9.38 3.16 11.16
C GLN A 64 9.96 4.47 11.68
N ASP A 65 10.94 4.99 10.97
CA ASP A 65 11.46 6.32 11.25
C ASP A 65 10.42 7.40 10.98
N ARG A 66 10.66 8.60 11.50
CA ARG A 66 9.76 9.74 11.26
C ARG A 66 9.74 10.11 9.79
N GLU A 67 10.91 10.13 9.13
CA GLU A 67 11.03 10.45 7.71
C GLU A 67 10.21 9.48 6.83
N VAL A 68 10.10 8.21 7.22
CA VAL A 68 9.28 7.21 6.50
C VAL A 68 7.81 7.60 6.51
N ARG A 69 7.30 7.99 7.68
CA ARG A 69 5.91 8.42 7.80
C ARG A 69 5.65 9.68 7.00
N GLU A 70 6.56 10.64 7.08
CA GLU A 70 6.48 11.89 6.31
C GLU A 70 6.46 11.62 4.81
N TYR A 71 7.39 10.81 4.33
CA TYR A 71 7.48 10.42 2.92
C TYR A 71 6.18 9.80 2.39
N TYR A 72 5.60 8.83 3.11
CA TYR A 72 4.35 8.18 2.67
C TYR A 72 3.09 9.05 2.81
N THR A 73 3.17 10.15 3.58
CA THR A 73 2.07 11.12 3.69
C THR A 73 2.20 12.29 2.73
N GLN A 74 3.35 12.43 2.04
CA GLN A 74 3.53 13.38 0.96
C GLN A 74 2.79 12.92 -0.29
N GLN A 75 2.24 13.88 -1.04
CA GLN A 75 1.54 13.58 -2.29
C GLN A 75 2.48 12.95 -3.33
N GLY A 76 1.98 11.96 -4.06
CA GLY A 76 2.62 11.47 -5.28
C GLY A 76 3.77 10.48 -5.11
N TYR A 77 3.97 9.86 -3.93
CA TYR A 77 5.01 8.82 -3.80
C TYR A 77 4.74 7.58 -4.68
N THR A 78 3.47 7.31 -4.98
CA THR A 78 3.04 6.29 -5.95
C THR A 78 2.13 6.93 -6.99
N ILE A 79 2.50 6.86 -8.27
CA ILE A 79 1.70 7.43 -9.36
C ILE A 79 0.52 6.50 -9.64
N GLY A 80 -0.70 7.05 -9.78
CA GLY A 80 -1.89 6.28 -10.15
C GLY A 80 -2.54 5.50 -9.00
N LEU A 81 -2.14 5.74 -7.75
CA LEU A 81 -2.70 5.08 -6.57
C LEU A 81 -4.15 5.53 -6.29
N GLN A 82 -5.07 4.56 -6.21
CA GLN A 82 -6.51 4.80 -6.05
C GLN A 82 -7.06 4.46 -4.66
N ALA A 83 -6.44 3.53 -3.95
CA ALA A 83 -6.84 3.14 -2.60
C ALA A 83 -5.73 2.41 -1.86
N VAL A 84 -5.75 2.49 -0.53
CA VAL A 84 -4.80 1.80 0.35
C VAL A 84 -5.54 1.08 1.47
N ALA A 85 -5.37 -0.23 1.58
CA ALA A 85 -5.78 -1.00 2.74
C ALA A 85 -4.55 -1.41 3.54
N ILE A 86 -4.59 -1.18 4.85
CA ILE A 86 -3.47 -1.47 5.75
C ILE A 86 -3.89 -2.52 6.77
N LEU A 87 -3.23 -3.67 6.77
CA LEU A 87 -3.41 -4.72 7.76
C LEU A 87 -2.60 -4.42 9.02
N ILE A 88 -3.32 -4.34 10.13
CA ILE A 88 -2.80 -4.07 11.47
C ILE A 88 -3.16 -5.23 12.40
N GLY A 89 -2.34 -5.47 13.42
CA GLY A 89 -2.49 -6.63 14.30
C GLY A 89 -1.71 -6.54 15.60
N SER A 90 -0.51 -5.94 15.56
CA SER A 90 0.30 -5.63 16.75
C SER A 90 0.02 -4.23 17.30
N PRO A 91 0.30 -3.95 18.60
CA PRO A 91 0.18 -2.61 19.17
C PRO A 91 0.94 -1.55 18.36
N VAL A 92 2.16 -1.88 17.91
CA VAL A 92 2.98 -1.00 17.07
C VAL A 92 2.30 -0.69 15.75
N SER A 93 1.84 -1.72 15.01
CA SER A 93 1.17 -1.51 13.72
C SER A 93 -0.11 -0.68 13.85
N ARG A 94 -0.85 -0.79 14.97
CA ARG A 94 -2.04 0.02 15.24
C ARG A 94 -1.69 1.50 15.43
N VAL A 95 -0.65 1.80 16.22
CA VAL A 95 -0.18 3.17 16.43
C VAL A 95 0.23 3.78 15.09
N ILE A 96 1.05 3.07 14.32
CA ILE A 96 1.52 3.53 13.02
C ILE A 96 0.35 3.72 12.04
N GLY A 97 -0.56 2.74 11.93
CA GLY A 97 -1.72 2.83 11.06
C GLY A 97 -2.62 4.02 11.39
N ASN A 98 -2.86 4.28 12.67
CA ASN A 98 -3.67 5.44 13.09
C ASN A 98 -3.02 6.78 12.71
N LEU A 99 -1.69 6.87 12.74
CA LEU A 99 -0.98 8.05 12.23
C LEU A 99 -1.30 8.28 10.75
N TYR A 100 -1.26 7.23 9.92
CA TYR A 100 -1.58 7.36 8.50
C TYR A 100 -3.02 7.81 8.24
N ILE A 101 -3.99 7.35 9.02
CA ILE A 101 -5.37 7.84 8.91
C ILE A 101 -5.47 9.30 9.34
N GLY A 102 -4.79 9.71 10.41
CA GLY A 102 -4.81 11.09 10.89
C GLY A 102 -4.12 12.10 9.96
N PHE A 103 -3.08 11.67 9.24
CA PHE A 103 -2.35 12.51 8.29
C PHE A 103 -2.96 12.51 6.89
N ASN A 104 -3.71 11.47 6.50
CA ASN A 104 -4.32 11.40 5.18
C ASN A 104 -5.52 12.35 5.08
N LYS A 105 -5.26 13.54 4.57
CA LYS A 105 -6.18 14.68 4.54
C LYS A 105 -7.03 14.79 3.26
N SER A 106 -7.32 13.67 2.57
CA SER A 106 -8.47 13.52 1.64
C SER A 106 -8.21 13.27 0.14
N GLU A 107 -7.05 12.81 -0.32
CA GLU A 107 -6.88 12.51 -1.77
C GLU A 107 -7.05 11.04 -2.15
N ILE A 108 -6.71 10.09 -1.27
CA ILE A 108 -6.79 8.65 -1.58
C ILE A 108 -7.47 7.91 -0.43
N PRO A 109 -8.58 7.19 -0.67
CA PRO A 109 -9.22 6.35 0.33
C PRO A 109 -8.22 5.41 1.01
N THR A 110 -8.06 5.55 2.32
CA THR A 110 -7.17 4.70 3.12
C THR A 110 -7.93 4.16 4.32
N ARG A 111 -7.82 2.85 4.57
CA ARG A 111 -8.51 2.21 5.69
C ARG A 111 -7.65 1.14 6.35
N LEU A 112 -7.79 1.02 7.67
CA LEU A 112 -7.16 -0.01 8.48
C LEU A 112 -8.05 -1.24 8.60
N PHE A 113 -7.44 -2.42 8.58
CA PHE A 113 -8.13 -3.71 8.70
C PHE A 113 -7.36 -4.65 9.61
N THR A 114 -8.08 -5.54 10.29
CA THR A 114 -7.50 -6.70 10.99
C THR A 114 -7.69 -7.99 10.20
N SER A 115 -8.65 -8.01 9.27
CA SER A 115 -8.94 -9.12 8.37
C SER A 115 -8.44 -8.82 6.96
N GLU A 116 -7.61 -9.72 6.44
CA GLU A 116 -7.10 -9.64 5.07
C GLU A 116 -8.21 -9.80 4.03
N ALA A 117 -9.17 -10.70 4.28
CA ALA A 117 -10.30 -10.92 3.39
C ALA A 117 -11.17 -9.67 3.25
N GLU A 118 -11.45 -8.98 4.36
CA GLU A 118 -12.22 -7.73 4.36
C GLU A 118 -11.47 -6.60 3.65
N ALA A 119 -10.15 -6.49 3.87
CA ALA A 119 -9.32 -5.51 3.20
C ALA A 119 -9.36 -5.68 1.68
N ILE A 120 -9.20 -6.91 1.20
CA ILE A 120 -9.25 -7.23 -0.23
C ILE A 120 -10.66 -6.97 -0.80
N ALA A 121 -11.71 -7.38 -0.08
CA ALA A 121 -13.09 -7.13 -0.51
C ALA A 121 -13.35 -5.63 -0.69
N TRP A 122 -12.99 -4.81 0.31
CA TRP A 122 -13.13 -3.36 0.25
C TRP A 122 -12.32 -2.73 -0.89
N LEU A 123 -11.08 -3.17 -1.11
CA LEU A 123 -10.28 -2.69 -2.25
C LEU A 123 -10.94 -3.02 -3.59
N ARG A 124 -11.58 -4.19 -3.73
CA ARG A 124 -12.22 -4.61 -4.98
C ARG A 124 -13.51 -3.84 -5.28
N GLU A 125 -14.20 -3.34 -4.26
CA GLU A 125 -15.42 -2.52 -4.42
C GLU A 125 -15.13 -1.13 -4.99
N LEU A 126 -13.92 -0.61 -4.80
CA LEU A 126 -13.55 0.71 -5.31
C LEU A 126 -13.27 0.68 -6.83
N PRO A 127 -13.64 1.71 -7.60
CA PRO A 127 -13.24 1.80 -8.99
C PRO A 127 -11.72 2.02 -9.13
N LEU A 128 -11.15 1.55 -10.23
CA LEU A 128 -9.89 2.11 -10.74
C LEU A 128 -10.28 3.25 -11.69
N ALA A 129 -9.83 4.47 -11.47
CA ALA A 129 -10.06 5.51 -12.47
C ALA A 129 -9.39 5.07 -13.80
N GLY A 130 -10.06 5.27 -14.92
CA GLY A 130 -9.66 4.66 -16.20
C GLY A 130 -10.54 3.47 -16.64
N GLY A 131 -11.45 3.00 -15.79
CA GLY A 131 -12.73 2.47 -16.26
C GLY A 131 -13.62 3.63 -16.69
N ALA A 132 -13.28 4.28 -17.81
CA ALA A 132 -14.29 5.03 -18.53
C ALA A 132 -15.32 4.02 -18.99
N ASP A 133 -16.45 3.97 -18.29
CA ASP A 133 -17.70 3.42 -18.80
C ASP A 133 -17.98 4.10 -20.15
N SER A 134 -17.44 3.49 -21.19
CA SER A 134 -17.88 3.65 -22.56
C SER A 134 -18.98 2.61 -22.78
N ASN A 135 -20.11 2.83 -22.10
CA ASN A 135 -21.37 2.22 -22.48
C ASN A 135 -22.33 3.38 -22.78
N HIS A 136 -22.21 3.97 -23.97
CA HIS A 136 -22.96 3.64 -25.19
C HIS A 136 -24.48 3.72 -25.04
N SER A 137 -25.02 4.68 -25.82
CA SER A 137 -26.33 4.73 -26.49
C SER A 137 -27.56 5.15 -25.69
#